data_AF-A0A3D1QXM5-F1
#
_entry.id   AF-A0A3D1QXM5-F1
#
_cell.length_a   1.000
_cell.length_b   1.000
_cell.length_c   1.000
_cell.angle_alpha   90.00
_cell.angle_beta   90.00
_cell.angle_gamma   90.00
#
_symmetry.space_group_name_H-M   'P 1'
#
loop_
_entity.id
_entity.type
_entity.pdbx_description
1 polymer ?
#
loop_
_entity_poly.entity_id
_entity_poly.type
_entity_poly.pdbx_seq_one_letter_code
_entity_poly.pdbx_strand_id
1 'polypeptide(L)' 'MACHLSALAGYLTFFGFFVGPLIVWLVKKDEYPLVDDQGKESLNFELSIL' A
#
# COMPACT_ATOMS: atom_id res chain seq x y z
N MET A 1 1.99 -7.91 12.28
CA MET A 1 3.47 -7.78 12.21
C MET A 1 3.97 -7.61 10.78
N ALA A 2 3.60 -8.49 9.84
CA ALA A 2 3.99 -8.35 8.43
C ALA A 2 3.57 -7.01 7.80
N CYS A 3 2.34 -6.53 8.02
CA CYS A 3 1.89 -5.22 7.53
C CYS A 3 2.68 -4.02 8.10
N HIS A 4 3.13 -4.11 9.35
CA HIS A 4 3.96 -3.06 9.97
C HIS A 4 5.41 -3.12 9.44
N LEU A 5 5.94 -4.33 9.24
CA LEU A 5 7.27 -4.53 8.65
C LEU A 5 7.34 -4.10 7.18
N SER A 6 6.27 -4.32 6.40
CA SER A 6 6.17 -3.88 5.01
C SER A 6 6.07 -2.37 4.90
N ALA A 7 5.32 -1.71 5.79
CA ALA A 7 5.26 -0.24 5.87
C ALA A 7 6.64 0.37 6.22
N LEU A 8 7.37 -0.23 7.17
CA LEU A 8 8.72 0.19 7.55
C LEU A 8 9.75 -0.05 6.44
N ALA A 9 9.66 -1.18 5.72
CA ALA A 9 10.52 -1.48 4.57
C ALA A 9 10.28 -0.53 3.37
N GLY A 10 9.06 -0.01 3.23
CA GLY A 10 8.72 1.02 2.25
C GLY A 10 9.50 2.34 2.45
N TYR A 11 9.96 2.63 3.67
CA TYR A 11 10.75 3.82 3.99
C TYR A 11 12.20 3.77 3.46
N LEU A 12 12.71 2.59 3.08
CA LEU A 12 14.11 2.39 2.66
C LEU A 12 14.38 2.63 1.16
N THR A 13 13.34 2.85 0.35
CA THR A 13 13.49 3.23 -1.06
C THR A 13 12.48 4.30 -1.41
N PHE A 14 12.92 5.43 -1.97
CA PHE A 14 12.08 6.59 -2.32
C PHE A 14 10.82 6.23 -3.12
N PHE A 15 10.84 5.12 -3.87
CA PHE A 15 9.71 4.59 -4.62
C PHE A 15 8.94 3.45 -3.94
N GLY A 16 9.50 2.80 -2.92
CA GLY A 16 8.90 1.63 -2.26
C GLY A 16 7.66 1.96 -1.42
N PHE A 17 7.56 3.19 -0.95
CA PHE A 17 6.44 3.70 -0.16
C PHE A 17 5.10 3.69 -0.93
N PHE A 18 5.12 4.01 -2.23
CA PHE A 18 3.92 3.95 -3.07
C PHE A 18 3.81 2.62 -3.85
N VAL A 19 4.94 2.14 -4.39
CA VAL A 19 4.95 0.94 -5.25
C VAL A 19 4.61 -0.33 -4.45
N GLY A 20 5.05 -0.43 -3.19
CA GLY A 20 4.74 -1.56 -2.33
C GLY A 20 3.23 -1.73 -2.08
N PRO A 21 2.54 -0.73 -1.52
CA PRO A 21 1.10 -0.75 -1.35
C PRO A 21 0.34 -0.94 -2.67
N LEU A 22 0.81 -0.35 -3.77
CA LEU A 22 0.18 -0.48 -5.08
C LEU A 22 0.19 -1.93 -5.58
N ILE A 23 1.34 -2.62 -5.45
CA ILE A 23 1.44 -4.03 -5.81
C ILE A 23 0.50 -4.90 -4.96
N VAL A 24 0.46 -4.64 -3.64
CA VAL A 24 -0.43 -5.39 -2.73
C VAL A 24 -1.89 -5.18 -3.10
N TRP A 25 -2.31 -3.93 -3.36
CA TRP A 25 -3.68 -3.64 -3.78
C TRP A 25 -4.03 -4.31 -5.10
N LEU A 26 -3.17 -4.21 -6.13
CA LEU A 26 -3.40 -4.84 -7.44
C LEU A 26 -3.53 -6.36 -7.35
N VAL A 27 -2.76 -7.02 -6.48
CA VAL A 27 -2.80 -8.48 -6.32
C VAL A 27 -4.04 -8.94 -5.53
N LYS A 28 -4.53 -8.13 -4.58
CA LYS A 28 -5.52 -8.60 -3.59
C LYS A 28 -6.90 -7.96 -3.67
N LYS A 29 -7.07 -6.85 -4.41
CA LYS A 29 -8.36 -6.14 -4.51
C LYS A 29 -9.51 -7.01 -5.01
N ASP A 30 -9.24 -7.95 -5.92
CA ASP A 30 -10.28 -8.81 -6.52
C ASP A 30 -10.60 -10.03 -5.63
N GLU A 31 -9.73 -10.36 -4.68
CA GLU A 31 -9.95 -11.45 -3.72
C GLU A 31 -10.67 -10.96 -2.45
N TYR A 32 -10.41 -9.72 -2.02
CA TYR A 32 -10.87 -9.20 -0.73
C TYR A 32 -11.49 -7.79 -0.89
N PRO A 33 -12.81 -7.64 -0.75
CA PRO A 33 -13.49 -6.34 -0.89
C PRO A 33 -12.97 -5.25 0.06
N LEU A 34 -12.57 -5.64 1.28
CA LEU A 34 -11.97 -4.72 2.25
C LEU A 34 -10.60 -4.19 1.79
N VAL A 35 -9.83 -5.01 1.06
CA VAL A 35 -8.54 -4.59 0.52
C VAL A 35 -8.75 -3.61 -0.63
N ASP A 36 -9.79 -3.78 -1.45
CA ASP A 36 -10.10 -2.81 -2.50
C ASP A 36 -10.50 -1.45 -1.93
N ASP A 37 -11.34 -1.44 -0.89
CA ASP A 37 -11.80 -0.23 -0.21
C ASP A 37 -10.66 0.51 0.51
N GLN A 38 -10.00 -0.17 1.43
CA GLN A 38 -8.96 0.42 2.28
C GLN A 38 -7.65 0.65 1.52
N GLY A 39 -7.37 -0.18 0.50
CA GLY A 39 -6.18 -0.02 -0.35
C GLY A 39 -6.23 1.25 -1.19
N LYS A 40 -7.41 1.64 -1.70
CA LYS A 40 -7.58 2.92 -2.41
C LYS A 40 -7.34 4.11 -1.49
N GLU A 41 -7.89 4.07 -0.27
CA GLU A 41 -7.69 5.14 0.72
C GLU A 41 -6.21 5.29 1.10
N SER A 42 -5.54 4.18 1.38
CA SER A 42 -4.10 4.16 1.66
C SER A 42 -3.28 4.73 0.51
N LEU A 43 -3.54 4.31 -0.74
CA LEU A 43 -2.83 4.82 -1.91
C LEU A 43 -3.06 6.33 -2.15
N ASN A 44 -4.30 6.81 -1.92
CA ASN A 44 -4.63 8.23 -2.05
C ASN A 44 -3.96 9.08 -0.96
N PHE A 45 -3.84 8.56 0.26
CA PHE A 45 -3.10 9.21 1.34
C PHE A 45 -1.63 9.37 0.98
N GLU A 46 -0.98 8.33 0.47
CA GLU A 46 0.43 8.43 0.06
C GLU A 46 0.65 9.45 -1.06
N LEU A 47 -0.29 9.56 -2.01
CA LEU A 47 -0.24 10.57 -3.07
C LEU A 47 -0.45 12.00 -2.54
N SER A 48 -1.19 12.16 -1.44
CA SER A 48 -1.50 13.48 -0.86
C SER A 48 -0.35 14.05 -0.03
N ILE A 49 0.57 13.20 0.43
CA ILE A 49 1.74 13.59 1.24
C ILE A 49 2.96 13.90 0.37
N LEU A 50 3.02 13.33 -0.85
CA LEU A 50 4.02 13.63 -1.86
C LEU A 50 3.91 15.08 -2.37
#